data_AF-A0A1J3EIN7-F1
#
_entry.id   AF-A0A1J3EIN7-F1
#
_cell.length_a   1.000
_cell.length_b   1.000
_cell.length_c   1.000
_cell.angle_alpha   90.00
_cell.angle_beta   90.00
_cell.angle_gamma   90.00
#
_symmetry.space_group_name_H-M   'P 1'
#
loop_
_entity.id
_entity.type
_entity.pdbx_description
1 polymer ?
#
loop_
_entity_poly.entity_id
_entity_poly.type
_entity_poly.pdbx_seq_one_letter_code
_entity_poly.pdbx_strand_id
1 'polypeptide(L)' 'MYFSSYFSTSSTCTILITLACLMLRASLSDAQLTPTFYDTSCPNVTNIVRETIVNELRSDPRIAASILRLHFHD' A
#
# COMPACT_ATOMS: atom_id res chain seq x y z
N MET A 1 -2.78 -0.07 50.08
CA MET A 1 -2.03 0.79 49.15
C MET A 1 -1.25 -0.03 48.10
N TYR A 2 -0.45 -1.03 48.49
CA TYR A 2 0.29 -1.91 47.56
C TYR A 2 -0.57 -2.67 46.54
N PHE A 3 -1.73 -3.19 46.94
CA PHE A 3 -2.63 -3.95 46.05
C PHE A 3 -3.20 -3.09 44.89
N SER A 4 -3.62 -1.86 45.17
CA SER A 4 -4.10 -0.91 44.16
C SER A 4 -2.98 -0.40 43.24
N SER A 5 -1.74 -0.31 43.74
CA SER A 5 -0.57 0.03 42.91
C SER A 5 -0.20 -1.14 41.99
N TYR A 6 -0.19 -2.38 42.48
CA TYR A 6 0.00 -3.58 41.64
C TYR A 6 -1.05 -3.70 40.52
N PHE A 7 -2.32 -3.47 40.83
CA PHE A 7 -3.40 -3.48 39.84
C PHE A 7 -3.25 -2.36 38.80
N SER A 8 -2.88 -1.14 39.22
CA SER A 8 -2.61 -0.02 38.32
C SER A 8 -1.39 -0.28 37.43
N THR A 9 -0.28 -0.79 37.99
CA THR A 9 0.92 -1.17 37.22
C THR A 9 0.61 -2.26 36.20
N SER A 10 -0.14 -3.30 36.59
CA SER A 10 -0.57 -4.36 35.68
C SER A 10 -1.43 -3.83 34.53
N SER A 11 -2.36 -2.89 34.81
CA SER A 11 -3.21 -2.25 33.79
C SER A 11 -2.40 -1.34 32.84
N THR A 12 -1.42 -0.60 33.36
CA THR A 12 -0.55 0.20 32.50
C THR A 12 0.33 -0.66 31.59
N CYS A 13 0.85 -1.79 32.08
CA CYS A 13 1.64 -2.72 31.28
C CYS A 13 0.81 -3.34 30.15
N THR A 14 -0.44 -3.73 30.40
CA THR A 14 -1.30 -4.28 29.35
C THR A 14 -1.62 -3.24 28.28
N ILE A 15 -1.88 -1.99 28.66
CA ILE A 15 -2.11 -0.88 27.71
C ILE A 15 -0.86 -0.62 26.85
N LEU A 16 0.34 -0.61 27.45
CA LEU A 16 1.58 -0.40 26.72
C LEU A 16 1.89 -1.54 25.75
N ILE A 17 1.63 -2.80 26.15
CA ILE A 17 1.82 -3.97 25.29
C ILE A 17 0.83 -3.95 24.12
N THR A 18 -0.45 -3.62 24.35
CA THR A 18 -1.44 -3.55 23.27
C THR A 18 -1.13 -2.42 22.29
N LEU A 19 -0.71 -1.26 22.78
CA LEU A 19 -0.23 -0.15 21.94
C LEU A 19 1.00 -0.56 21.11
N ALA A 20 2.01 -1.19 21.72
CA ALA A 20 3.19 -1.67 21.02
C ALA A 20 2.84 -2.70 19.92
N CYS A 21 1.95 -3.65 20.22
CA CYS A 21 1.44 -4.60 19.24
C CYS A 21 0.66 -3.94 18.10
N LEU A 22 -0.12 -2.89 18.37
CA LEU A 22 -0.85 -2.15 17.35
C LEU A 22 0.10 -1.39 16.41
N MET A 23 1.12 -0.74 16.96
CA MET A 23 2.16 -0.03 16.19
C MET A 23 3.00 -0.98 15.33
N LEU A 24 3.30 -2.19 15.85
CA LEU A 24 4.01 -3.22 15.10
C LEU A 24 3.19 -3.74 13.91
N ARG A 25 1.85 -3.85 14.03
CA ARG A 25 0.99 -4.23 12.90
C ARG A 25 0.86 -3.13 11.87
N ALA A 26 0.80 -1.87 12.31
CA ALA A 26 0.71 -0.73 11.41
C ALA A 26 1.94 -0.57 10.49
N SER A 27 3.06 -1.18 10.87
CA SER A 27 4.32 -1.16 10.10
C SER A 27 4.50 -2.36 9.17
N LEU A 28 3.58 -3.34 9.19
CA LEU A 28 3.58 -4.47 8.25
C LEU A 28 2.69 -4.13 7.05
N SER A 29 3.31 -3.71 5.94
CA SER A 29 2.63 -3.61 4.65
C SER A 29 2.75 -4.92 3.86
N ASP A 30 1.66 -5.34 3.23
CA ASP A 30 1.64 -6.45 2.27
C ASP A 30 2.02 -5.85 0.90
N ALA A 31 3.28 -6.03 0.48
CA ALA A 31 3.84 -5.51 -0.76
C ALA A 31 4.10 -6.62 -1.82
N GLN A 32 3.27 -7.67 -1.81
CA GLN A 32 3.42 -8.87 -2.63
C GLN A 32 3.04 -8.57 -4.08
N LEU A 33 4.03 -8.14 -4.86
CA LEU A 33 3.89 -7.91 -6.29
C LEU A 33 4.36 -9.14 -7.08
N THR A 34 3.64 -9.43 -8.15
CA THR A 34 4.05 -10.42 -9.15
C THR A 34 3.75 -9.90 -10.54
N PRO A 35 4.61 -10.17 -11.55
CA PRO A 35 4.33 -9.83 -12.95
C PRO A 35 3.03 -10.45 -13.49
N THR A 36 2.56 -11.54 -12.85
CA THR A 36 1.42 -12.36 -13.30
C THR A 36 0.13 -12.06 -12.54
N PHE A 37 0.05 -10.95 -11.81
CA PHE A 37 -1.07 -10.66 -10.91
C PHE A 37 -2.43 -10.66 -11.63
N TYR A 38 -2.44 -10.23 -12.89
CA TYR A 38 -3.66 -10.11 -13.69
C TYR A 38 -3.90 -11.28 -14.67
N ASP A 39 -3.05 -12.31 -14.70
CA ASP A 39 -3.13 -13.37 -15.71
C ASP A 39 -4.49 -14.07 -15.75
N THR A 40 -5.14 -14.25 -14.59
CA THR A 40 -6.45 -14.90 -14.50
C THR A 40 -7.62 -13.92 -14.64
N SER A 41 -7.50 -12.72 -14.07
CA SER A 41 -8.61 -11.76 -13.97
C SER A 41 -8.71 -10.84 -15.19
N CYS A 42 -7.57 -10.48 -15.79
CA CYS A 42 -7.48 -9.64 -16.98
C CYS A 42 -6.17 -9.93 -17.75
N PRO A 43 -6.09 -11.05 -18.48
CA PRO A 43 -4.85 -11.50 -19.14
C PRO A 43 -4.28 -10.52 -20.16
N ASN A 44 -5.11 -9.61 -20.70
CA ASN A 44 -4.71 -8.62 -21.70
C ASN A 44 -4.45 -7.23 -21.13
N VAL A 45 -4.40 -7.04 -19.81
CA VAL A 45 -4.29 -5.70 -19.19
C VAL A 45 -3.12 -4.89 -19.73
N THR A 46 -1.96 -5.50 -19.92
CA THR A 46 -0.76 -4.83 -20.43
C THR A 46 -0.95 -4.35 -21.87
N ASN A 47 -1.61 -5.15 -22.71
CA ASN A 47 -1.89 -4.78 -24.11
C ASN A 47 -2.90 -3.64 -24.18
N ILE A 48 -3.98 -3.73 -23.40
CA ILE A 48 -5.02 -2.69 -23.33
C ILE A 48 -4.40 -1.34 -22.94
N VAL A 49 -3.64 -1.31 -21.84
CA VAL A 49 -2.98 -0.07 -21.36
C VAL A 49 -2.02 0.48 -22.41
N ARG A 50 -1.21 -0.38 -23.04
CA ARG A 50 -0.28 0.05 -24.09
C ARG A 50 -1.00 0.65 -25.29
N GLU A 51 -2.05 -0.01 -25.79
CA GLU A 51 -2.80 0.46 -26.94
C GLU A 51 -3.47 1.81 -26.67
N THR A 52 -4.05 2.00 -25.48
CA THR A 52 -4.60 3.29 -25.06
C THR A 52 -3.55 4.38 -25.10
N ILE A 53 -2.38 4.16 -24.50
CA ILE A 53 -1.30 5.17 -24.48
C ILE A 53 -0.80 5.47 -25.90
N VAL A 54 -0.61 4.44 -26.75
CA VAL A 54 -0.16 4.60 -28.13
C VAL A 54 -1.18 5.35 -28.99
N ASN A 55 -2.46 5.13 -28.77
CA ASN A 55 -3.51 5.85 -29.48
C ASN A 55 -3.55 7.33 -29.06
N GLU A 56 -3.45 7.63 -27.76
CA GLU A 56 -3.42 9.00 -27.25
C GLU A 56 -2.13 9.76 -27.58
N LEU A 57 -1.02 9.07 -27.80
CA LEU A 57 0.22 9.71 -28.28
C LEU A 57 0.02 10.44 -29.62
N ARG A 58 -0.98 10.05 -30.42
CA ARG A 58 -1.30 10.72 -31.69
C ARG A 58 -2.00 12.07 -31.47
N SER A 59 -2.77 12.22 -30.39
CA SER A 59 -3.50 13.44 -30.04
C SER A 59 -2.64 14.37 -29.18
N ASP A 60 -1.94 13.82 -28.18
CA ASP A 60 -1.01 14.53 -27.32
C ASP A 60 0.32 13.77 -27.18
N PRO A 61 1.37 14.19 -27.90
CA PRO A 61 2.70 13.59 -27.80
C PRO A 61 3.31 13.64 -26.39
N ARG A 62 2.80 14.49 -25.48
CA ARG A 62 3.31 14.63 -24.12
C ARG A 62 2.70 13.63 -23.14
N ILE A 63 1.66 12.89 -23.51
CA ILE A 63 0.90 12.04 -22.59
C ILE A 63 1.77 10.99 -21.88
N ALA A 64 2.74 10.40 -22.58
CA ALA A 64 3.66 9.43 -21.98
C ALA A 64 4.52 10.05 -20.87
N ALA A 65 5.03 11.27 -21.09
CA ALA A 65 5.78 12.01 -20.08
C ALA A 65 4.88 12.43 -18.91
N SER A 66 3.65 12.84 -19.18
CA SER A 66 2.66 13.20 -18.16
C SER A 66 2.31 12.02 -17.25
N ILE A 67 2.08 10.82 -17.80
CA ILE A 67 1.80 9.60 -17.03
C ILE A 67 3.01 9.18 -16.20
N LEU A 68 4.22 9.22 -16.77
CA LEU A 68 5.43 8.91 -16.03
C LEU A 68 5.63 9.88 -14.86
N ARG A 69 5.40 11.17 -15.09
CA ARG A 69 5.45 12.20 -14.06
C ARG A 69 4.40 11.97 -12.98
N LEU A 70 3.19 11.57 -13.37
CA LEU A 70 2.11 11.23 -12.42
C LEU A 70 2.51 10.03 -11.55
N HIS A 71 3.05 8.95 -12.14
CA HIS A 71 3.51 7.79 -11.38
C HIS A 71 4.64 8.12 -10.39
N PHE A 72 5.52 9.06 -10.73
CA PHE A 72 6.56 9.52 -9.81
C PHE A 72 6.04 10.48 -8.72
N HIS A 73 4.93 11.17 -8.98
CA HIS A 73 4.31 12.09 -8.02
C HIS A 73 3.39 11.40 -7.01
N ASP A 74 2.89 10.22 -7.35
CA ASP A 74 2.11 9.35 -6.46
C ASP A 74 3.03 8.66 -5.43
#